data_AF-A0A2N7W119-F1
#
_entry.id   AF-A0A2N7W119-F1
#
_cell.length_a   1.000
_cell.length_b   1.000
_cell.length_c   1.000
_cell.angle_alpha   90.00
_cell.angle_beta   90.00
_cell.angle_gamma   90.00
#
_symmetry.space_group_name_H-M   'P 1'
#
loop_
_entity.id
_entity.type
_entity.pdbx_description
1 polymer ?
#
loop_
_entity_poly.entity_id
_entity_poly.type
_entity_poly.pdbx_seq_one_letter_code
_entity_poly.pdbx_strand_id
1 'polypeptide(L)'
;MQYGTMQPNSKWIVNDLCKVIVGFRNYTTHATRSKYVSFAIAEQPQMCELLIRLSRGRLNDSQAAKYPAFLFEQLIDYGFLRPARGLAPRQMFKRYFSVLNAGRFRSIAFKGHRYYVASLVFMAFYSQRGNDYLRETVVLPAWAGRFADKVFDIVRNGISEAAFLALPGRLRSRIEKHGLVTPEAKQPYLERFFGEHCRLDDALLSELPAFYRPYLPDCSGAATDYRLNHDIFFSSGEMGDALRAQIPNLAWADSCKPSIWVRDPVRDIVSMYWLTDAQLRDLRALKDSSRQAADLDAATRRLFVYCGVLHDPARTAQARAAWAERLREVGKQVDENGCFTFEGILPPIELAMSRKYLRFMKERKFLLLDRANGKTEERFWIHRDEFTFYLQGQISTLLNQVLPSPVKPGHNALTIYESGATLPRHKDDVKAFSWVMSLPVETRPEGNKDEAWPIYVETPKAIHKAMLQAGDGHVIDPQMPHWRDRLADGRLSILLLWFVPHDYRGFVNGSWID
;
A
#
# COMPACT_ATOMS: atom_id res chain seq x y z
N MET A 1 8.26 -31.21 35.54
CA MET A 1 8.07 -30.94 34.10
C MET A 1 6.69 -31.44 33.72
N GLN A 2 5.72 -30.53 33.58
CA GLN A 2 4.38 -30.88 33.10
C GLN A 2 4.45 -31.07 31.58
N TYR A 3 4.12 -32.26 31.10
CA TYR A 3 3.91 -32.52 29.68
C TYR A 3 2.67 -31.74 29.26
N GLY A 4 2.89 -30.63 28.54
CA GLY A 4 1.81 -29.83 27.98
C GLY A 4 0.92 -30.69 27.10
N THR A 5 -0.38 -30.62 27.37
CA THR A 5 -1.45 -31.16 26.54
C THR A 5 -1.21 -30.74 25.08
N MET A 6 -1.15 -31.72 24.17
CA MET A 6 -1.05 -31.47 22.73
C MET A 6 -2.14 -30.48 22.33
N GLN A 7 -1.75 -29.28 21.90
CA GLN A 7 -2.72 -28.33 21.35
C GLN A 7 -3.39 -28.97 20.13
N PRO A 8 -4.72 -28.77 19.96
CA PRO A 8 -5.45 -29.29 18.81
C PRO A 8 -4.77 -28.88 17.50
N ASN A 9 -4.74 -29.81 16.54
CA ASN A 9 -4.09 -29.72 15.23
C ASN A 9 -4.08 -28.28 14.68
N SER A 10 -2.93 -27.62 14.80
CA SER A 10 -2.79 -26.24 14.35
C SER A 10 -2.67 -26.23 12.83
N LYS A 11 -3.75 -25.85 12.15
CA LYS A 11 -3.78 -25.66 10.70
C LYS A 11 -2.67 -24.67 10.29
N TRP A 12 -1.84 -25.06 9.33
CA TRP A 12 -0.76 -24.22 8.80
C TRP A 12 -1.23 -23.44 7.57
N ILE A 13 -0.82 -22.17 7.49
CA ILE A 13 -1.16 -21.27 6.38
C ILE A 13 0.04 -20.41 5.98
N VAL A 14 -0.04 -19.80 4.80
CA VAL A 14 0.95 -18.80 4.36
C VAL A 14 0.85 -17.58 5.27
N ASN A 15 1.98 -17.08 5.73
CA ASN A 15 2.02 -15.92 6.60
C ASN A 15 1.86 -14.63 5.77
N ASP A 16 0.78 -13.88 5.99
CA ASP A 16 0.47 -12.68 5.20
C ASP A 16 1.45 -11.54 5.41
N LEU A 17 2.19 -11.54 6.54
CA LEU A 17 3.30 -10.60 6.76
C LEU A 17 4.57 -11.01 6.02
N CYS A 18 4.66 -12.25 5.54
CA CYS A 18 5.84 -12.71 4.84
C CYS A 18 5.75 -12.38 3.35
N LYS A 19 6.25 -11.20 2.96
CA LYS A 19 6.42 -10.89 1.53
C LYS A 19 7.67 -11.60 1.00
N VAL A 20 7.48 -12.53 0.06
CA VAL A 20 8.60 -13.17 -0.67
C VAL A 20 8.84 -12.42 -1.97
N ILE A 21 10.07 -11.92 -2.13
CA ILE A 21 10.51 -11.25 -3.34
C ILE A 21 11.56 -12.06 -4.09
N VAL A 22 11.55 -11.92 -5.41
CA VAL A 22 12.64 -12.33 -6.30
C VAL A 22 13.21 -11.07 -6.89
N GLY A 23 14.51 -10.87 -6.77
CA GLY A 23 15.16 -9.69 -7.32
C GLY A 23 16.49 -10.02 -7.97
N PHE A 24 17.09 -9.02 -8.57
CA PHE A 24 18.44 -9.11 -9.11
C PHE A 24 19.24 -7.85 -8.81
N ARG A 25 20.57 -8.04 -8.77
CA ARG A 25 21.52 -6.94 -8.59
C ARG A 25 22.35 -6.77 -9.86
N ASN A 26 22.26 -5.59 -10.47
CA ASN A 26 23.07 -5.25 -11.63
C ASN A 26 24.47 -4.83 -11.15
N TYR A 27 25.46 -5.70 -11.33
CA TYR A 27 26.86 -5.36 -11.08
C TYR A 27 27.38 -4.58 -12.28
N THR A 28 27.19 -3.26 -12.29
CA THR A 28 27.97 -2.38 -13.14
C THR A 28 29.40 -2.28 -12.57
N THR A 29 30.36 -1.90 -13.40
CA THR A 29 31.79 -1.77 -13.03
C THR A 29 32.06 -0.75 -11.91
N HIS A 30 31.04 -0.01 -11.46
CA HIS A 30 31.11 0.89 -10.31
C HIS A 30 30.37 0.24 -9.12
N ALA A 31 31.14 -0.35 -8.20
CA ALA A 31 30.65 -1.09 -7.03
C ALA A 31 29.73 -0.29 -6.09
N THR A 32 29.68 1.03 -6.22
CA THR A 32 28.92 1.95 -5.35
C THR A 32 27.52 2.30 -5.84
N ARG A 33 27.11 1.87 -7.04
CA ARG A 33 25.76 2.17 -7.61
C ARG A 33 25.07 0.93 -8.20
N SER A 34 25.05 -0.16 -7.46
CA SER A 34 24.28 -1.32 -7.89
C SER A 34 22.78 -1.00 -7.85
N LYS A 35 22.11 -1.01 -9.01
CA LYS A 35 20.65 -0.98 -9.05
C LYS A 35 20.12 -2.32 -8.53
N TYR A 36 19.36 -2.26 -7.44
CA TYR A 36 18.61 -3.38 -6.86
C TYR A 36 17.19 -3.30 -7.42
N VAL A 37 16.73 -4.38 -8.05
CA VAL A 37 15.35 -4.49 -8.54
C VAL A 37 14.77 -5.76 -7.98
N SER A 38 13.59 -5.68 -7.38
CA SER A 38 12.89 -6.83 -6.80
C SER A 38 11.41 -6.81 -7.12
N PHE A 39 10.82 -8.00 -7.20
CA PHE A 39 9.42 -8.23 -7.50
C PHE A 39 8.85 -9.16 -6.44
N ALA A 40 7.67 -8.87 -5.90
CA ALA A 40 6.97 -9.79 -5.01
C ALA A 40 6.36 -10.94 -5.81
N ILE A 41 6.52 -12.18 -5.33
CA ILE A 41 5.99 -13.37 -6.01
C ILE A 41 4.46 -13.32 -6.09
N ALA A 42 3.80 -12.87 -5.02
CA ALA A 42 2.35 -12.76 -4.97
C ALA A 42 1.80 -11.73 -5.98
N GLU A 43 2.56 -10.67 -6.25
CA GLU A 43 2.13 -9.58 -7.14
C GLU A 43 2.54 -9.84 -8.60
N GLN A 44 3.69 -10.48 -8.82
CA GLN A 44 4.23 -10.74 -10.15
C GLN A 44 4.79 -12.16 -10.31
N PRO A 45 3.90 -13.17 -10.26
CA PRO A 45 4.35 -14.56 -10.37
C PRO A 45 5.07 -14.81 -11.69
N GLN A 46 4.57 -14.32 -12.82
CA GLN A 46 5.19 -14.54 -14.13
C GLN A 46 6.59 -13.90 -14.26
N MET A 47 6.78 -12.68 -13.75
CA MET A 47 8.11 -12.03 -13.75
C MET A 47 9.09 -12.77 -12.85
N CYS A 48 8.68 -13.12 -11.63
CA CYS A 48 9.50 -13.87 -10.69
C CYS A 48 9.89 -15.25 -11.26
N GLU A 49 8.93 -15.95 -11.88
CA GLU A 49 9.20 -17.22 -12.56
C GLU A 49 10.18 -17.05 -13.72
N LEU A 50 9.98 -16.03 -14.55
CA LEU A 50 10.85 -15.71 -15.69
C LEU A 50 12.29 -15.45 -15.21
N LEU A 51 12.48 -14.62 -14.18
CA LEU A 51 13.79 -14.36 -13.56
C LEU A 51 14.46 -15.64 -13.05
N ILE A 52 13.71 -16.49 -12.34
CA ILE A 52 14.22 -17.78 -11.82
C ILE A 52 14.61 -18.70 -12.98
N ARG A 53 13.78 -18.81 -14.02
CA ARG A 53 14.04 -19.69 -15.18
C ARG A 53 15.21 -19.19 -16.01
N LEU A 54 15.29 -17.88 -16.27
CA LEU A 54 16.38 -17.24 -17.00
C LEU A 54 17.70 -17.39 -16.26
N SER A 55 17.74 -17.07 -14.97
CA SER A 55 18.97 -17.23 -14.17
C SER A 55 19.46 -18.67 -14.19
N ARG A 56 18.57 -19.66 -14.08
CA ARG A 56 18.92 -21.10 -14.11
C ARG A 56 19.26 -21.64 -15.50
N GLY A 57 19.17 -20.83 -16.55
CA GLY A 57 19.30 -21.29 -17.94
C GLY A 57 18.27 -22.37 -18.32
N ARG A 58 17.11 -22.39 -17.67
CA ARG A 58 16.03 -23.39 -17.91
C ARG A 58 15.04 -22.97 -19.00
N LEU A 59 15.28 -21.83 -19.65
CA LEU A 59 14.42 -21.28 -20.69
C LEU A 59 15.13 -21.42 -22.05
N ASN A 60 14.47 -22.08 -23.02
CA ASN A 60 14.87 -22.06 -24.43
C ASN A 60 14.02 -21.04 -25.21
N ASP A 61 14.38 -20.78 -26.47
CA ASP A 61 13.72 -19.74 -27.30
C ASP A 61 12.21 -20.00 -27.48
N SER A 62 11.80 -21.25 -27.67
CA SER A 62 10.38 -21.63 -27.78
C SER A 62 9.59 -21.40 -26.49
N GLN A 63 10.21 -21.67 -25.33
CA GLN A 63 9.59 -21.42 -24.03
C GLN A 63 9.56 -19.92 -23.70
N ALA A 64 10.60 -19.18 -24.09
CA ALA A 64 10.66 -17.73 -23.91
C ALA A 64 9.54 -17.02 -24.68
N ALA A 65 9.23 -17.49 -25.89
CA ALA A 65 8.15 -16.94 -26.73
C ALA A 65 6.74 -17.08 -26.12
N LYS A 66 6.56 -17.89 -25.06
CA LYS A 66 5.28 -18.03 -24.35
C LYS A 66 5.05 -16.94 -23.30
N TYR A 67 6.08 -16.21 -22.90
CA TYR A 67 5.95 -15.11 -21.95
C TYR A 67 5.53 -13.82 -22.70
N PRO A 68 4.72 -12.96 -22.07
CA PRO A 68 4.39 -11.67 -22.64
C PRO A 68 5.63 -10.83 -22.98
N ALA A 69 5.64 -10.18 -24.14
CA ALA A 69 6.79 -9.44 -24.65
C ALA A 69 7.26 -8.32 -23.70
N PHE A 70 6.31 -7.64 -23.04
CA PHE A 70 6.59 -6.54 -22.13
C PHE A 70 7.47 -6.94 -20.94
N LEU A 71 7.44 -8.21 -20.50
CA LEU A 71 8.31 -8.69 -19.42
C LEU A 71 9.78 -8.67 -19.85
N PHE A 72 10.08 -9.05 -21.09
CA PHE A 72 11.44 -9.01 -21.60
C PHE A 72 11.92 -7.57 -21.81
N GLU A 73 11.06 -6.70 -22.34
CA GLU A 73 11.35 -5.27 -22.50
C GLU A 73 11.73 -4.65 -21.16
N GLN A 74 10.95 -4.93 -20.11
CA GLN A 74 11.25 -4.45 -18.76
C GLN A 74 12.58 -4.99 -18.23
N LEU A 75 12.87 -6.28 -18.43
CA LEU A 75 14.16 -6.86 -18.02
C LEU A 75 15.34 -6.27 -18.80
N ILE A 76 15.14 -5.84 -20.05
CA ILE A 76 16.13 -5.12 -20.84
C ILE A 76 16.32 -3.70 -20.27
N ASP A 77 15.24 -2.99 -19.99
CA ASP A 77 15.26 -1.62 -19.46
C ASP A 77 15.94 -1.53 -18.09
N TYR A 78 15.68 -2.51 -17.22
CA TYR A 78 16.39 -2.62 -15.93
C TYR A 78 17.83 -3.16 -16.06
N GLY A 79 18.25 -3.52 -17.28
CA GLY A 79 19.58 -4.03 -17.58
C GLY A 79 19.86 -5.42 -17.04
N PHE A 80 18.81 -6.19 -16.69
CA PHE A 80 18.91 -7.62 -16.38
C PHE A 80 19.30 -8.41 -17.61
N LEU A 81 18.64 -8.15 -18.73
CA LEU A 81 18.97 -8.68 -20.04
C LEU A 81 19.81 -7.67 -20.80
N ARG A 82 20.91 -8.11 -21.41
CA ARG A 82 21.75 -7.27 -22.27
C ARG A 82 21.95 -7.89 -23.64
N PRO A 83 21.99 -7.09 -24.72
CA PRO A 83 22.29 -7.59 -26.05
C PRO A 83 23.63 -8.33 -26.06
N ALA A 84 23.66 -9.50 -26.70
CA ALA A 84 24.89 -10.27 -26.89
C ALA A 84 25.79 -9.65 -27.98
N ARG A 85 25.22 -8.82 -28.87
CA ARG A 85 25.96 -8.14 -29.94
C ARG A 85 26.91 -7.10 -29.33
N GLY A 86 28.17 -7.12 -29.74
CA GLY A 86 29.19 -6.16 -29.29
C GLY A 86 30.01 -6.58 -28.06
N LEU A 87 29.82 -7.79 -27.52
CA LEU A 87 30.72 -8.33 -26.50
C LEU A 87 32.07 -8.70 -27.14
N ALA A 88 33.16 -8.06 -26.68
CA ALA A 88 34.50 -8.43 -27.12
C ALA A 88 34.79 -9.90 -26.73
N PRO A 89 35.58 -10.66 -27.52
CA PRO A 89 35.90 -12.06 -27.23
C PRO A 89 36.44 -12.28 -25.81
N ARG A 90 37.25 -11.35 -25.30
CA ARG A 90 37.77 -11.37 -23.92
C ARG A 90 36.68 -11.19 -22.86
N GLN A 91 35.63 -10.42 -23.14
CA GLN A 91 34.48 -10.25 -22.25
C GLN A 91 33.58 -11.48 -22.28
N MET A 92 33.38 -12.11 -23.45
CA MET A 92 32.71 -13.40 -23.56
C MET A 92 33.46 -14.47 -22.75
N PHE A 93 34.78 -14.55 -22.88
CA PHE A 93 35.60 -15.50 -22.14
C PHE A 93 35.56 -15.26 -20.62
N LYS A 94 35.79 -14.01 -20.17
CA LYS A 94 35.67 -13.65 -18.74
C LYS A 94 34.29 -14.01 -18.17
N ARG A 95 33.22 -13.77 -18.93
CA ARG A 95 31.86 -14.13 -18.51
C ARG A 95 31.67 -15.63 -18.51
N TYR A 96 32.14 -16.37 -19.50
CA TYR A 96 32.09 -17.83 -19.53
C TYR A 96 32.74 -18.46 -18.28
N PHE A 97 33.82 -17.85 -17.79
CA PHE A 97 34.50 -18.28 -16.56
C PHE A 97 33.88 -17.71 -15.26
N SER A 98 33.40 -16.46 -15.22
CA SER A 98 32.67 -15.93 -14.05
C SER A 98 31.35 -16.68 -13.83
N VAL A 99 30.81 -17.25 -14.90
CA VAL A 99 29.63 -18.11 -14.95
C VAL A 99 29.86 -19.49 -14.31
N LEU A 100 31.11 -19.92 -14.08
CA LEU A 100 31.38 -21.10 -13.24
C LEU A 100 31.04 -20.86 -11.76
N ASN A 101 30.88 -19.59 -11.34
CA ASN A 101 30.34 -19.21 -10.02
C ASN A 101 28.84 -18.81 -10.05
N ALA A 102 28.20 -18.71 -11.22
CA ALA A 102 26.83 -18.18 -11.35
C ALA A 102 25.97 -18.76 -12.49
N GLY A 103 26.12 -20.05 -12.84
CA GLY A 103 25.11 -20.82 -13.58
C GLY A 103 24.81 -20.38 -15.02
N ARG A 104 25.58 -20.91 -15.97
CA ARG A 104 25.40 -21.01 -17.45
C ARG A 104 24.90 -19.76 -18.21
N PHE A 105 25.81 -19.15 -18.97
CA PHE A 105 25.54 -18.18 -20.04
C PHE A 105 24.67 -18.82 -21.13
N ARG A 106 23.35 -18.73 -20.99
CA ARG A 106 22.41 -19.01 -22.07
C ARG A 106 21.87 -17.69 -22.57
N SER A 107 22.00 -17.49 -23.87
CA SER A 107 21.33 -16.38 -24.53
C SER A 107 19.95 -16.80 -25.00
N ILE A 108 18.99 -15.90 -24.90
CA ILE A 108 17.62 -16.07 -25.38
C ILE A 108 17.37 -15.16 -26.58
N ALA A 109 16.60 -15.63 -27.55
CA ALA A 109 16.12 -14.81 -28.65
C ALA A 109 14.88 -13.99 -28.24
N PHE A 110 14.90 -12.69 -28.51
CA PHE A 110 13.75 -11.80 -28.34
C PHE A 110 13.78 -10.71 -29.42
N LYS A 111 12.67 -10.53 -30.15
CA LYS A 111 12.54 -9.57 -31.27
C LYS A 111 13.73 -9.58 -32.23
N GLY A 112 14.18 -10.77 -32.65
CA GLY A 112 15.30 -10.93 -33.61
C GLY A 112 16.70 -10.69 -33.04
N HIS A 113 16.83 -10.40 -31.74
CA HIS A 113 18.11 -10.18 -31.07
C HIS A 113 18.38 -11.25 -30.00
N ARG A 114 19.66 -11.57 -29.75
CA ARG A 114 20.05 -12.45 -28.65
C ARG A 114 20.42 -11.63 -27.43
N TYR A 115 19.83 -11.97 -26.28
CA TYR A 115 20.10 -11.35 -24.99
C TYR A 115 20.68 -12.36 -24.02
N TYR A 116 21.51 -11.91 -23.07
CA TYR A 116 22.03 -12.74 -21.98
C TYR A 116 21.71 -12.12 -20.62
N VAL A 117 21.66 -12.96 -19.58
CA VAL A 117 21.47 -12.52 -18.20
C VAL A 117 22.74 -11.88 -17.66
N ALA A 118 22.66 -10.60 -17.28
CA ALA A 118 23.80 -9.80 -16.81
C ALA A 118 23.89 -9.66 -15.29
N SER A 119 22.91 -10.17 -14.54
CA SER A 119 22.74 -9.90 -13.11
C SER A 119 22.57 -11.18 -12.28
N LEU A 120 22.94 -11.13 -11.00
CA LEU A 120 22.69 -12.21 -10.05
C LEU A 120 21.24 -12.12 -9.56
N VAL A 121 20.49 -13.22 -9.63
CA VAL A 121 19.15 -13.34 -9.04
C VAL A 121 19.24 -13.84 -7.61
N PHE A 122 18.48 -13.21 -6.73
CA PHE A 122 18.30 -13.60 -5.33
C PHE A 122 16.81 -13.75 -5.01
N MET A 123 16.53 -14.44 -3.92
CA MET A 123 15.22 -14.47 -3.29
C MET A 123 15.37 -13.86 -1.91
N ALA A 124 14.45 -13.01 -1.47
CA ALA A 124 14.45 -12.48 -0.12
C ALA A 124 13.07 -12.63 0.51
N PHE A 125 13.09 -12.76 1.83
CA PHE A 125 11.90 -12.87 2.67
C PHE A 125 11.85 -11.65 3.55
N TYR A 126 10.81 -10.83 3.42
CA TYR A 126 10.48 -9.83 4.43
C TYR A 126 9.60 -10.51 5.45
N SER A 127 10.17 -10.86 6.60
CA SER A 127 9.40 -11.56 7.62
C SER A 127 9.75 -11.09 9.02
N GLN A 128 8.80 -11.28 9.92
CA GLN A 128 8.97 -11.02 11.34
C GLN A 128 9.60 -12.24 12.00
N ARG A 129 10.59 -12.00 12.88
CA ARG A 129 11.15 -13.05 13.74
C ARG A 129 10.97 -12.68 15.20
N GLY A 130 10.18 -13.48 15.92
CA GLY A 130 9.84 -13.18 17.31
C GLY A 130 9.11 -11.84 17.42
N ASN A 131 9.48 -11.03 18.40
CA ASN A 131 8.90 -9.70 18.65
C ASN A 131 9.78 -8.57 18.09
N ASP A 132 10.34 -8.73 16.89
CA ASP A 132 11.16 -7.71 16.24
C ASP A 132 10.45 -7.11 15.02
N TYR A 133 11.00 -6.04 14.44
CA TYR A 133 10.53 -5.48 13.17
C TYR A 133 10.72 -6.46 12.01
N LEU A 134 9.97 -6.23 10.92
CA LEU A 134 10.19 -6.97 9.69
C LEU A 134 11.65 -6.82 9.26
N ARG A 135 12.26 -7.93 8.86
CA ARG A 135 13.64 -7.95 8.36
C ARG A 135 13.65 -8.57 6.97
N GLU A 136 14.41 -7.95 6.08
CA GLU A 136 14.80 -8.60 4.83
C GLU A 136 15.83 -9.70 5.12
N THR A 137 15.46 -10.95 4.86
CA THR A 137 16.38 -12.09 4.86
C THR A 137 16.65 -12.49 3.43
N VAL A 138 17.79 -12.05 2.89
CA VAL A 138 18.24 -12.46 1.56
C VAL A 138 18.74 -13.90 1.61
N VAL A 139 18.15 -14.74 0.77
CA VAL A 139 18.55 -16.11 0.56
C VAL A 139 19.37 -16.18 -0.73
N LEU A 140 20.69 -16.23 -0.54
CA LEU A 140 21.62 -16.56 -1.61
C LEU A 140 22.00 -18.05 -1.54
N PRO A 141 22.08 -18.75 -2.68
CA PRO A 141 21.65 -18.31 -3.99
C PRO A 141 20.29 -18.92 -4.40
N ALA A 142 19.57 -18.28 -5.33
CA ALA A 142 18.28 -18.77 -5.84
C ALA A 142 18.36 -20.15 -6.56
N TRP A 143 19.55 -20.76 -6.68
CA TRP A 143 19.82 -22.04 -7.34
C TRP A 143 19.53 -23.30 -6.51
N ALA A 144 19.12 -23.18 -5.24
CA ALA A 144 18.57 -24.33 -4.52
C ALA A 144 17.22 -24.71 -5.14
N GLY A 145 17.27 -25.42 -6.28
CA GLY A 145 16.17 -25.62 -7.22
C GLY A 145 14.86 -25.95 -6.52
N ARG A 146 14.92 -27.03 -5.73
CA ARG A 146 13.79 -27.56 -4.97
C ARG A 146 13.23 -26.58 -3.92
N PHE A 147 14.08 -25.74 -3.32
CA PHE A 147 13.63 -24.76 -2.33
C PHE A 147 12.84 -23.62 -3.00
N ALA A 148 13.43 -22.96 -4.00
CA ALA A 148 12.75 -21.81 -4.63
C ALA A 148 11.48 -22.25 -5.39
N ASP A 149 11.50 -23.41 -6.04
CA ASP A 149 10.33 -23.95 -6.74
C ASP A 149 9.20 -24.22 -5.74
N LYS A 150 9.53 -24.76 -4.55
CA LYS A 150 8.53 -25.01 -3.51
C LYS A 150 8.05 -23.72 -2.83
N VAL A 151 8.92 -22.75 -2.59
CA VAL A 151 8.51 -21.44 -2.06
C VAL A 151 7.55 -20.75 -3.02
N PHE A 152 7.87 -20.77 -4.32
CA PHE A 152 7.02 -20.19 -5.35
C PHE A 152 5.64 -20.86 -5.40
N ASP A 153 5.61 -22.20 -5.36
CA ASP A 153 4.39 -23.01 -5.29
C ASP A 153 3.54 -22.64 -4.06
N ILE A 154 4.17 -22.55 -2.88
CA ILE A 154 3.50 -22.17 -1.62
C ILE A 154 2.93 -20.76 -1.68
N VAL A 155 3.69 -19.77 -2.14
CA VAL A 155 3.21 -18.38 -2.21
C VAL A 155 2.04 -18.25 -3.18
N ARG A 156 2.08 -18.96 -4.32
CA ARG A 156 1.07 -18.87 -5.36
C ARG A 156 -0.20 -19.65 -5.03
N ASN A 157 -0.06 -20.85 -4.48
CA ASN A 157 -1.15 -21.82 -4.36
C ASN A 157 -1.56 -22.07 -2.89
N GLY A 158 -0.86 -21.47 -1.94
CA GLY A 158 -0.95 -21.84 -0.53
C GLY A 158 -0.32 -23.20 -0.25
N ILE A 159 -0.50 -23.70 0.97
CA ILE A 159 -0.12 -25.06 1.34
C ILE A 159 -1.06 -25.59 2.41
N SER A 160 -1.53 -26.83 2.25
CA SER A 160 -2.31 -27.50 3.29
C SER A 160 -1.40 -28.04 4.39
N GLU A 161 -1.93 -28.25 5.59
CA GLU A 161 -1.18 -28.82 6.71
C GLU A 161 -0.57 -30.19 6.34
N ALA A 162 -1.35 -31.09 5.74
CA ALA A 162 -0.86 -32.39 5.30
C ALA A 162 0.29 -32.26 4.28
N ALA A 163 0.17 -31.35 3.31
CA ALA A 163 1.22 -31.11 2.31
C ALA A 163 2.48 -30.50 2.94
N PHE A 164 2.32 -29.63 3.95
CA PHE A 164 3.43 -29.02 4.69
C PHE A 164 4.18 -30.04 5.54
N LEU A 165 3.45 -30.88 6.27
CA LEU A 165 4.04 -31.94 7.11
C LEU A 165 4.75 -33.01 6.28
N ALA A 166 4.29 -33.26 5.05
CA ALA A 166 4.93 -34.17 4.09
C ALA A 166 6.22 -33.62 3.46
N LEU A 167 6.57 -32.33 3.67
CA LEU A 167 7.83 -31.79 3.17
C LEU A 167 9.03 -32.43 3.89
N PRO A 168 10.17 -32.62 3.19
CA PRO A 168 11.41 -33.06 3.84
C PRO A 168 11.77 -32.15 5.02
N GLY A 169 12.17 -32.72 6.16
CA GLY A 169 12.39 -31.96 7.40
C GLY A 169 13.28 -30.72 7.23
N ARG A 170 14.37 -30.82 6.45
CA ARG A 170 15.25 -29.68 6.14
C ARG A 170 14.55 -28.54 5.38
N LEU A 171 13.65 -28.88 4.45
CA LEU A 171 12.88 -27.90 3.66
C LEU A 171 11.83 -27.24 4.55
N ARG A 172 11.11 -28.04 5.34
CA ARG A 172 10.12 -27.60 6.32
C ARG A 172 10.72 -26.60 7.32
N SER A 173 11.80 -26.98 8.01
CA SER A 173 12.48 -26.09 8.97
C SER A 173 13.00 -24.80 8.33
N ARG A 174 13.36 -24.82 7.05
CA ARG A 174 13.81 -23.62 6.33
C ARG A 174 12.64 -22.69 6.01
N ILE A 175 11.51 -23.22 5.55
CA ILE A 175 10.28 -22.46 5.29
C ILE A 175 9.79 -21.79 6.59
N GLU A 176 9.75 -22.54 7.70
CA GLU A 176 9.40 -22.01 9.03
C GLU A 176 10.38 -20.93 9.50
N LYS A 177 11.69 -21.18 9.37
CA LYS A 177 12.74 -20.22 9.76
C LYS A 177 12.63 -18.88 9.01
N HIS A 178 12.14 -18.90 7.78
CA HIS A 178 11.92 -17.70 6.98
C HIS A 178 10.53 -17.10 7.19
N GLY A 179 9.68 -17.73 8.01
CA GLY A 179 8.36 -17.23 8.36
C GLY A 179 7.35 -17.29 7.24
N LEU A 180 7.60 -18.06 6.17
CA LEU A 180 6.70 -18.16 5.01
C LEU A 180 5.37 -18.82 5.37
N VAL A 181 5.42 -19.79 6.30
CA VAL A 181 4.22 -20.43 6.85
C VAL A 181 4.20 -20.25 8.35
N THR A 182 3.01 -20.08 8.89
CA THR A 182 2.75 -19.91 10.32
C THR A 182 1.50 -20.71 10.69
N PRO A 183 1.38 -21.18 11.94
CA PRO A 183 0.10 -21.68 12.44
C PRO A 183 -0.99 -20.61 12.29
N GLU A 184 -2.19 -21.01 11.88
CA GLU A 184 -3.35 -20.12 11.67
C GLU A 184 -3.65 -19.26 12.91
N ALA A 185 -3.57 -19.87 14.10
CA ALA A 185 -3.73 -19.17 15.38
C ALA A 185 -2.68 -18.09 15.67
N LYS A 186 -1.57 -18.05 14.90
CA LYS A 186 -0.49 -17.07 15.02
C LYS A 186 -0.44 -16.10 13.84
N GLN A 187 -1.31 -16.25 12.84
CA GLN A 187 -1.33 -15.33 11.71
C GLN A 187 -1.94 -14.00 12.20
N PRO A 188 -1.24 -12.88 12.03
CA PRO A 188 -1.83 -11.57 12.29
C PRO A 188 -2.74 -11.26 11.12
N TYR A 189 -4.04 -11.47 11.32
CA TYR A 189 -5.06 -11.12 10.36
C TYR A 189 -5.24 -9.59 10.35
N LEU A 190 -4.51 -8.91 9.46
CA LEU A 190 -4.67 -7.46 9.25
C LEU A 190 -6.11 -7.12 8.86
N GLU A 191 -6.82 -8.03 8.19
CA GLU A 191 -8.21 -7.89 7.79
C GLU A 191 -9.16 -7.86 9.00
N ARG A 192 -8.84 -8.63 10.06
CA ARG A 192 -9.67 -8.67 11.28
C ARG A 192 -9.49 -7.43 12.13
N PHE A 193 -8.36 -6.73 11.98
CA PHE A 193 -8.09 -5.49 12.72
C PHE A 193 -9.27 -4.53 12.64
N PHE A 194 -9.87 -4.36 11.46
CA PHE A 194 -10.94 -3.39 11.29
C PHE A 194 -12.23 -3.80 12.02
N GLY A 195 -12.67 -5.06 11.91
CA GLY A 195 -13.86 -5.53 12.63
C GLY A 195 -13.70 -5.62 14.16
N GLU A 196 -12.46 -5.79 14.63
CA GLU A 196 -12.13 -5.92 16.05
C GLU A 196 -11.80 -4.59 16.72
N HIS A 197 -11.20 -3.64 15.98
CA HIS A 197 -10.64 -2.41 16.53
C HIS A 197 -11.19 -1.13 15.89
N CYS A 198 -11.85 -1.19 14.73
CA CYS A 198 -12.42 -0.02 14.04
C CYS A 198 -13.95 -0.08 13.97
N ARG A 199 -14.59 -0.64 14.99
CA ARG A 199 -16.05 -0.55 15.14
C ARG A 199 -16.46 0.92 15.22
N LEU A 200 -17.60 1.25 14.61
CA LEU A 200 -18.16 2.60 14.62
C LEU A 200 -18.76 2.90 16.00
N ASP A 201 -17.92 3.38 16.91
CA ASP A 201 -18.27 3.73 18.28
C ASP A 201 -17.53 4.99 18.75
N ASP A 202 -17.81 5.42 19.99
CA ASP A 202 -17.16 6.60 20.58
C ASP A 202 -15.66 6.39 20.82
N ALA A 203 -15.19 5.14 20.95
CA ALA A 203 -13.77 4.86 21.07
C ALA A 203 -13.05 5.14 19.74
N LEU A 204 -13.65 4.83 18.60
CA LEU A 204 -13.12 5.25 17.30
C LEU A 204 -13.14 6.78 17.15
N LEU A 205 -14.21 7.46 17.55
CA LEU A 205 -14.26 8.93 17.50
C LEU A 205 -13.21 9.59 18.38
N SER A 206 -12.83 8.96 19.51
CA SER A 206 -11.78 9.46 20.39
C SER A 206 -10.40 9.51 19.71
N GLU A 207 -10.23 8.77 18.60
CA GLU A 207 -9.01 8.76 17.80
C GLU A 207 -8.86 9.99 16.89
N LEU A 208 -9.93 10.76 16.69
CA LEU A 208 -9.87 11.99 15.92
C LEU A 208 -8.95 13.01 16.61
N PRO A 209 -8.12 13.73 15.85
CA PRO A 209 -7.37 14.85 16.37
C PRO A 209 -8.30 15.88 17.04
N ALA A 210 -7.83 16.52 18.10
CA ALA A 210 -8.62 17.50 18.86
C ALA A 210 -9.09 18.65 17.95
N PHE A 211 -8.23 19.09 17.02
CA PHE A 211 -8.55 20.15 16.08
C PHE A 211 -9.65 19.77 15.08
N TYR A 212 -9.94 18.48 14.87
CA TYR A 212 -11.01 18.04 13.96
C TYR A 212 -12.41 18.13 14.57
N ARG A 213 -12.51 18.04 15.90
CA ARG A 213 -13.80 17.93 16.60
C ARG A 213 -14.76 19.09 16.30
N PRO A 214 -14.31 20.35 16.18
CA PRO A 214 -15.17 21.47 15.79
C PRO A 214 -15.71 21.40 14.36
N TYR A 215 -15.07 20.63 13.47
CA TYR A 215 -15.48 20.47 12.07
C TYR A 215 -16.42 19.28 11.84
N LEU A 216 -16.70 18.49 12.88
CA LEU A 216 -17.69 17.43 12.78
C LEU A 216 -19.08 18.06 12.58
N PRO A 217 -19.96 17.42 11.79
CA PRO A 217 -21.33 17.89 11.63
C PRO A 217 -21.98 18.12 13.01
N ASP A 218 -22.60 19.27 13.19
CA ASP A 218 -23.41 19.49 14.38
C ASP A 218 -24.60 18.51 14.35
N CYS A 219 -24.77 17.75 15.43
CA CYS A 219 -25.86 16.77 15.57
C CYS A 219 -27.00 17.25 16.47
N SER A 220 -27.03 18.54 16.82
CA SER A 220 -28.04 19.13 17.72
C SER A 220 -29.39 19.43 17.05
N GLY A 221 -29.48 19.34 15.71
CA GLY A 221 -30.73 19.51 14.96
C GLY A 221 -31.84 18.55 15.40
N ALA A 222 -33.09 18.90 15.07
CA ALA A 222 -34.23 18.05 15.43
C ALA A 222 -34.07 16.68 14.76
N ALA A 223 -34.33 15.61 15.51
CA ALA A 223 -34.09 14.26 15.00
C ALA A 223 -34.96 13.92 13.77
N THR A 224 -36.05 14.67 13.56
CA THR A 224 -36.94 14.64 12.40
C THR A 224 -36.33 15.18 11.11
N ASP A 225 -35.20 15.88 11.17
CA ASP A 225 -34.58 16.53 10.00
C ASP A 225 -33.66 15.55 9.25
N TYR A 226 -33.22 14.49 9.90
CA TYR A 226 -32.34 13.49 9.31
C TYR A 226 -33.10 12.49 8.43
N ARG A 227 -32.45 12.10 7.34
CA ARG A 227 -32.93 11.10 6.37
C ARG A 227 -31.87 10.01 6.19
N LEU A 228 -32.34 8.80 5.88
CA LEU A 228 -31.46 7.70 5.49
C LEU A 228 -30.81 8.01 4.15
N ASN A 229 -29.49 7.89 4.06
CA ASN A 229 -28.78 7.95 2.79
C ASN A 229 -29.18 6.73 1.95
N HIS A 230 -29.59 6.95 0.71
CA HIS A 230 -30.01 5.87 -0.19
C HIS A 230 -28.82 5.05 -0.74
N ASP A 231 -27.61 5.62 -0.73
CA ASP A 231 -26.40 4.99 -1.24
C ASP A 231 -25.64 4.23 -0.13
N ILE A 232 -26.35 3.30 0.52
CA ILE A 232 -25.82 2.36 1.53
C ILE A 232 -25.96 0.93 1.03
N PHE A 233 -24.85 0.19 1.08
CA PHE A 233 -24.73 -1.15 0.52
C PHE A 233 -24.30 -2.13 1.61
N PHE A 234 -24.95 -3.29 1.72
CA PHE A 234 -24.56 -4.34 2.69
C PHE A 234 -23.50 -5.30 2.14
N SER A 235 -23.22 -5.21 0.84
CA SER A 235 -22.16 -5.98 0.19
C SER A 235 -21.61 -5.20 -1.00
N SER A 236 -20.38 -5.55 -1.41
CA SER A 236 -19.78 -4.97 -2.61
C SER A 236 -20.54 -5.30 -3.90
N GLY A 237 -21.31 -6.40 -3.90
CA GLY A 237 -22.16 -6.79 -5.02
C GLY A 237 -23.37 -5.87 -5.25
N GLU A 238 -23.77 -5.09 -4.25
CA GLU A 238 -24.84 -4.09 -4.38
C GLU A 238 -24.32 -2.76 -4.99
N MET A 239 -23.00 -2.57 -5.05
CA MET A 239 -22.38 -1.37 -5.63
C MET A 239 -22.31 -1.45 -7.16
N GLY A 240 -22.57 -0.34 -7.83
CA GLY A 240 -22.33 -0.21 -9.28
C GLY A 240 -20.84 -0.21 -9.63
N ASP A 241 -20.51 -0.49 -10.90
CA ASP A 241 -19.13 -0.60 -11.40
C ASP A 241 -18.28 0.64 -11.10
N ALA A 242 -18.85 1.85 -11.25
CA ALA A 242 -18.15 3.09 -10.98
C ALA A 242 -17.67 3.22 -9.52
N LEU A 243 -18.50 2.80 -8.55
CA LEU A 243 -18.11 2.83 -7.13
C LEU A 243 -17.09 1.73 -6.81
N ARG A 244 -17.27 0.53 -7.39
CA ARG A 244 -16.31 -0.58 -7.22
C ARG A 244 -14.93 -0.22 -7.78
N ALA A 245 -14.87 0.53 -8.88
CA ALA A 245 -13.62 0.99 -9.48
C ALA A 245 -12.82 1.95 -8.58
N GLN A 246 -13.44 2.56 -7.56
CA GLN A 246 -12.73 3.37 -6.58
C GLN A 246 -11.90 2.53 -5.59
N ILE A 247 -12.12 1.21 -5.55
CA ILE A 247 -11.48 0.28 -4.61
C ILE A 247 -10.43 -0.54 -5.37
N PRO A 248 -9.13 -0.24 -5.22
CA PRO A 248 -8.10 -0.85 -6.08
C PRO A 248 -7.95 -2.36 -5.90
N ASN A 249 -8.28 -2.87 -4.71
CA ASN A 249 -8.29 -4.30 -4.39
C ASN A 249 -9.60 -4.68 -3.68
N LEU A 250 -10.66 -4.89 -4.46
CA LEU A 250 -11.98 -5.21 -3.91
C LEU A 250 -11.99 -6.51 -3.11
N ALA A 251 -11.21 -7.51 -3.52
CA ALA A 251 -11.14 -8.80 -2.83
C ALA A 251 -10.57 -8.67 -1.41
N TRP A 252 -9.53 -7.84 -1.23
CA TRP A 252 -9.01 -7.52 0.10
C TRP A 252 -10.02 -6.71 0.92
N ALA A 253 -10.69 -5.75 0.29
CA ALA A 253 -11.66 -4.93 1.01
C ALA A 253 -12.85 -5.79 1.50
N ASP A 254 -13.33 -6.74 0.69
CA ASP A 254 -14.35 -7.72 1.08
C ASP A 254 -13.84 -8.69 2.17
N SER A 255 -12.56 -9.08 2.16
CA SER A 255 -12.00 -9.98 3.19
C SER A 255 -11.93 -9.31 4.58
N CYS A 256 -11.93 -7.98 4.64
CA CYS A 256 -12.08 -7.20 5.88
C CYS A 256 -13.50 -7.26 6.47
N LYS A 257 -14.47 -7.84 5.75
CA LYS A 257 -15.87 -8.03 6.17
C LYS A 257 -16.50 -6.74 6.73
N PRO A 258 -16.50 -5.63 5.98
CA PRO A 258 -17.24 -4.45 6.39
C PRO A 258 -18.72 -4.79 6.60
N SER A 259 -19.36 -4.16 7.59
CA SER A 259 -20.79 -4.34 7.81
C SER A 259 -21.61 -3.67 6.73
N ILE A 260 -21.13 -2.51 6.26
CA ILE A 260 -21.73 -1.72 5.19
C ILE A 260 -20.67 -0.95 4.40
N TRP A 261 -21.07 -0.52 3.21
CA TRP A 261 -20.41 0.48 2.40
C TRP A 261 -21.33 1.70 2.29
N VAL A 262 -20.76 2.90 2.39
CA VAL A 262 -21.55 4.14 2.29
C VAL A 262 -20.87 5.06 1.30
N ARG A 263 -21.65 5.57 0.34
CA ARG A 263 -21.19 6.66 -0.53
C ARG A 263 -21.35 7.98 0.23
N ASP A 264 -20.25 8.71 0.41
CA ASP A 264 -20.25 10.04 1.03
C ASP A 264 -21.12 10.97 0.16
N PRO A 265 -22.20 11.54 0.72
CA PRO A 265 -23.15 12.33 -0.07
C PRO A 265 -22.57 13.68 -0.53
N VAL A 266 -21.43 14.12 0.01
CA VAL A 266 -20.76 15.38 -0.34
C VAL A 266 -19.58 15.14 -1.28
N ARG A 267 -18.75 14.15 -0.96
CA ARG A 267 -17.44 13.94 -1.61
C ARG A 267 -17.43 12.92 -2.74
N ASP A 268 -18.50 12.13 -2.87
CA ASP A 268 -18.66 11.10 -3.91
C ASP A 268 -17.61 9.96 -3.86
N ILE A 269 -17.23 9.56 -2.64
CA ILE A 269 -16.32 8.45 -2.36
C ILE A 269 -17.04 7.34 -1.60
N VAL A 270 -16.55 6.10 -1.67
CA VAL A 270 -17.16 4.94 -1.00
C VAL A 270 -16.32 4.43 0.18
N SER A 271 -16.95 4.41 1.35
CA SER A 271 -16.30 4.13 2.62
C SER A 271 -16.77 2.83 3.25
N MET A 272 -15.84 2.04 3.80
CA MET A 272 -16.13 0.83 4.58
C MET A 272 -16.38 1.17 6.05
N TYR A 273 -17.43 0.60 6.64
CA TYR A 273 -17.70 0.74 8.06
C TYR A 273 -18.08 -0.58 8.74
N TRP A 274 -17.65 -0.73 10.01
CA TRP A 274 -17.94 -1.88 10.87
C TRP A 274 -18.92 -1.46 11.97
N LEU A 275 -20.17 -1.88 11.84
CA LEU A 275 -21.22 -1.57 12.79
C LEU A 275 -21.27 -2.61 13.91
N THR A 276 -21.78 -2.20 15.08
CA THR A 276 -22.21 -3.14 16.11
C THR A 276 -23.49 -3.86 15.69
N ASP A 277 -23.78 -5.01 16.31
CA ASP A 277 -25.02 -5.75 16.00
C ASP A 277 -26.29 -4.93 16.28
N ALA A 278 -26.25 -4.05 17.28
CA ALA A 278 -27.35 -3.13 17.58
C ALA A 278 -27.54 -2.11 16.46
N GLN A 279 -26.48 -1.42 16.06
CA GLN A 279 -26.51 -0.47 14.94
C GLN A 279 -26.93 -1.14 13.62
N LEU A 280 -26.49 -2.37 13.36
CA LEU A 280 -26.87 -3.10 12.15
C LEU A 280 -28.37 -3.43 12.13
N ARG A 281 -28.96 -3.80 13.28
CA ARG A 281 -30.41 -3.98 13.41
C ARG A 281 -31.16 -2.66 13.19
N ASP A 282 -30.65 -1.58 13.78
CA ASP A 282 -31.25 -0.25 13.64
C ASP A 282 -31.24 0.22 12.19
N LEU A 283 -30.12 0.03 11.48
CA LEU A 283 -29.99 0.36 10.06
C LEU A 283 -30.96 -0.44 9.18
N ARG A 284 -31.12 -1.74 9.45
CA ARG A 284 -32.12 -2.56 8.74
C ARG A 284 -33.53 -2.06 9.00
N ALA A 285 -33.87 -1.73 10.25
CA ALA A 285 -35.18 -1.18 10.59
C ALA A 285 -35.46 0.17 9.91
N LEU A 286 -34.45 1.04 9.79
CA LEU A 286 -34.54 2.29 9.01
C LEU A 286 -34.78 2.00 7.52
N LYS A 287 -34.05 1.06 6.92
CA LYS A 287 -34.19 0.70 5.49
C LYS A 287 -35.58 0.14 5.18
N ASP A 288 -36.12 -0.66 6.10
CA ASP A 288 -37.47 -1.24 5.98
C ASP A 288 -38.58 -0.27 6.42
N SER A 289 -38.24 0.99 6.75
CA SER A 289 -39.16 2.02 7.25
C SER A 289 -39.95 1.64 8.52
N SER A 290 -39.51 0.60 9.23
CA SER A 290 -40.09 0.15 10.51
C SER A 290 -39.61 0.96 11.71
N ARG A 291 -38.59 1.82 11.50
CA ARG A 291 -38.05 2.76 12.47
C ARG A 291 -37.70 4.08 11.77
N GLN A 292 -37.83 5.20 12.48
CA GLN A 292 -37.41 6.52 12.01
C GLN A 292 -36.08 6.94 12.65
N ALA A 293 -35.37 7.89 12.03
CA ALA A 293 -34.12 8.43 12.58
C ALA A 293 -34.30 9.06 13.98
N ALA A 294 -35.49 9.58 14.26
CA ALA A 294 -35.86 10.15 15.55
C ALA A 294 -35.92 9.11 16.69
N ASP A 295 -36.16 7.84 16.36
CA ASP A 295 -36.29 6.75 17.33
C ASP A 295 -34.93 6.15 17.74
N LEU A 296 -33.85 6.55 17.05
CA LEU A 296 -32.49 6.13 17.40
C LEU A 296 -32.02 6.83 18.67
N ASP A 297 -31.22 6.13 19.47
CA ASP A 297 -30.50 6.77 20.55
C ASP A 297 -29.54 7.85 19.99
N ALA A 298 -29.26 8.87 20.80
CA ALA A 298 -28.51 10.03 20.36
C ALA A 298 -27.07 9.68 19.92
N ALA A 299 -26.45 8.67 20.51
CA ALA A 299 -25.09 8.27 20.17
C ALA A 299 -25.04 7.55 18.82
N THR A 300 -25.93 6.59 18.59
CA THR A 300 -26.07 5.91 17.30
C THR A 300 -26.42 6.89 16.18
N ARG A 301 -27.38 7.81 16.43
CA ARG A 301 -27.74 8.84 15.45
C ARG A 301 -26.53 9.70 15.08
N ARG A 302 -25.76 10.19 16.07
CA ARG A 302 -24.54 10.98 15.85
C ARG A 302 -23.51 10.22 15.01
N LEU A 303 -23.24 8.96 15.35
CA LEU A 303 -22.30 8.10 14.61
C LEU A 303 -22.75 7.89 13.16
N PHE A 304 -24.05 7.65 12.93
CA PHE A 304 -24.62 7.51 11.60
C PHE A 304 -24.54 8.80 10.77
N VAL A 305 -24.66 9.96 11.41
CA VAL A 305 -24.43 11.26 10.73
C VAL A 305 -22.96 11.40 10.33
N TYR A 306 -22.02 11.03 11.19
CA TYR A 306 -20.59 11.18 10.91
C TYR A 306 -20.06 10.28 9.80
N CYS A 307 -20.62 9.08 9.63
CA CYS A 307 -20.26 8.17 8.54
C CYS A 307 -21.15 8.31 7.30
N GLY A 308 -22.11 9.25 7.29
CA GLY A 308 -22.98 9.52 6.14
C GLY A 308 -24.11 8.51 5.93
N VAL A 309 -24.41 7.65 6.92
CA VAL A 309 -25.59 6.77 6.92
C VAL A 309 -26.87 7.59 7.06
N LEU A 310 -26.85 8.59 7.94
CA LEU A 310 -27.89 9.59 8.06
C LEU A 310 -27.36 10.93 7.58
N HIS A 311 -28.23 11.74 6.97
CA HIS A 311 -27.86 13.10 6.58
C HIS A 311 -29.05 14.04 6.69
N ASP A 312 -28.77 15.31 6.97
CA ASP A 312 -29.73 16.41 6.82
C ASP A 312 -29.61 16.94 5.39
N PRO A 313 -30.67 16.85 4.55
CA PRO A 313 -30.62 17.28 3.16
C PRO A 313 -30.20 18.75 2.97
N ALA A 314 -30.62 19.66 3.86
CA ALA A 314 -30.31 21.08 3.75
C ALA A 314 -28.83 21.34 4.08
N ARG A 315 -28.32 20.75 5.17
CA ARG A 315 -26.89 20.83 5.53
C ARG A 315 -26.01 20.14 4.48
N THR A 316 -26.48 19.03 3.91
CA THR A 316 -25.77 18.31 2.83
C THR A 316 -25.65 19.18 1.58
N ALA A 317 -26.72 19.88 1.19
CA ALA A 317 -26.68 20.81 0.06
C ALA A 317 -25.69 21.96 0.29
N GLN A 318 -25.67 22.53 1.50
CA GLN A 318 -24.68 23.55 1.88
C GLN A 318 -23.24 22.99 1.84
N ALA A 319 -23.02 21.79 2.38
CA ALA A 319 -21.72 21.14 2.37
C ALA A 319 -21.23 20.82 0.94
N ARG A 320 -22.13 20.41 0.03
CA ARG A 320 -21.82 20.25 -1.40
C ARG A 320 -21.39 21.56 -2.05
N ALA A 321 -22.08 22.66 -1.75
CA ALA A 321 -21.73 23.97 -2.28
C ALA A 321 -20.35 24.43 -1.76
N ALA A 322 -20.08 24.25 -0.47
CA ALA A 322 -18.79 24.55 0.14
C ALA A 322 -17.66 23.66 -0.42
N TRP A 323 -17.94 22.37 -0.63
CA TRP A 323 -17.01 21.44 -1.27
C TRP A 323 -16.69 21.87 -2.69
N ALA A 324 -17.69 22.24 -3.50
CA ALA A 324 -17.48 22.72 -4.86
C ALA A 324 -16.63 24.00 -4.92
N GLU A 325 -16.80 24.93 -3.96
CA GLU A 325 -15.93 26.12 -3.86
C GLU A 325 -14.49 25.72 -3.52
N ARG A 326 -14.31 24.78 -2.59
CA ARG A 326 -12.99 24.25 -2.25
C ARG A 326 -12.30 23.63 -3.46
N LEU A 327 -13.01 22.82 -4.26
CA LEU A 327 -12.46 22.20 -5.46
C LEU A 327 -11.99 23.26 -6.46
N ARG A 328 -12.75 24.35 -6.64
CA ARG A 328 -12.34 25.48 -7.49
C ARG A 328 -11.05 26.11 -6.99
N GLU A 329 -10.93 26.35 -5.69
CA GLU A 329 -9.74 26.96 -5.11
C GLU A 329 -8.51 26.05 -5.22
N VAL A 330 -8.68 24.75 -4.99
CA VAL A 330 -7.62 23.75 -5.23
C VAL A 330 -7.21 23.72 -6.70
N GLY A 331 -8.18 23.76 -7.63
CA GLY A 331 -7.92 23.83 -9.06
C GLY A 331 -7.05 25.02 -9.46
N LYS A 332 -7.33 26.22 -8.91
CA LYS A 332 -6.47 27.41 -9.15
C LYS A 332 -5.03 27.18 -8.67
N GLN A 333 -4.84 26.56 -7.51
CA GLN A 333 -3.48 26.28 -7.01
C GLN A 333 -2.71 25.34 -7.94
N VAL A 334 -3.38 24.35 -8.54
CA VAL A 334 -2.78 23.45 -9.54
C VAL A 334 -2.24 24.26 -10.71
N ASP A 335 -3.05 25.14 -11.28
CA ASP A 335 -2.70 25.96 -12.45
C ASP A 335 -1.61 26.99 -12.14
N GLU A 336 -1.67 27.63 -10.97
CA GLU A 336 -0.77 28.71 -10.60
C GLU A 336 0.59 28.20 -10.14
N ASN A 337 0.63 27.12 -9.36
CA ASN A 337 1.84 26.70 -8.65
C ASN A 337 2.42 25.38 -9.17
N GLY A 338 1.61 24.54 -9.84
CA GLY A 338 1.99 23.16 -10.20
C GLY A 338 2.08 22.22 -8.99
N CYS A 339 1.70 22.69 -7.80
CA CYS A 339 1.54 21.93 -6.57
C CYS A 339 0.41 22.54 -5.74
N PHE A 340 -0.22 21.75 -4.87
CA PHE A 340 -1.34 22.23 -4.07
C PHE A 340 -1.49 21.47 -2.76
N THR A 341 -2.17 22.08 -1.79
CA THR A 341 -2.58 21.42 -0.56
C THR A 341 -4.08 21.19 -0.56
N PHE A 342 -4.47 19.92 -0.47
CA PHE A 342 -5.84 19.49 -0.29
C PHE A 342 -6.08 19.22 1.20
N GLU A 343 -6.48 20.26 1.93
CA GLU A 343 -6.68 20.11 3.37
C GLU A 343 -7.90 19.21 3.66
N GLY A 344 -7.86 18.44 4.74
CA GLY A 344 -8.93 17.52 5.12
C GLY A 344 -9.43 16.61 3.98
N ILE A 345 -8.51 16.16 3.11
CA ILE A 345 -8.82 15.23 2.02
C ILE A 345 -9.25 13.86 2.55
N LEU A 346 -8.68 13.44 3.69
CA LEU A 346 -9.11 12.23 4.37
C LEU A 346 -10.35 12.53 5.23
N PRO A 347 -11.49 11.85 5.04
CA PRO A 347 -12.65 12.09 5.87
C PRO A 347 -12.40 11.67 7.33
N PRO A 348 -13.14 12.24 8.30
CA PRO A 348 -12.80 12.10 9.71
C PRO A 348 -12.74 10.64 10.19
N ILE A 349 -13.72 9.81 9.86
CA ILE A 349 -13.77 8.43 10.37
C ILE A 349 -12.61 7.61 9.80
N GLU A 350 -12.27 7.79 8.53
CA GLU A 350 -11.14 7.16 7.87
C GLU A 350 -9.81 7.64 8.46
N LEU A 351 -9.70 8.91 8.85
CA LEU A 351 -8.55 9.43 9.58
C LEU A 351 -8.41 8.76 10.95
N ALA A 352 -9.51 8.62 11.70
CA ALA A 352 -9.52 7.90 12.98
C ALA A 352 -9.07 6.44 12.81
N MET A 353 -9.62 5.72 11.82
CA MET A 353 -9.23 4.35 11.49
C MET A 353 -7.75 4.28 11.09
N SER A 354 -7.28 5.22 10.27
CA SER A 354 -5.89 5.27 9.81
C SER A 354 -4.91 5.49 10.97
N ARG A 355 -5.22 6.41 11.89
CA ARG A 355 -4.40 6.64 13.09
C ARG A 355 -4.26 5.37 13.92
N LYS A 356 -5.38 4.69 14.15
CA LYS A 356 -5.41 3.43 14.91
C LYS A 356 -4.61 2.33 14.21
N TYR A 357 -4.80 2.20 12.89
CA TYR A 357 -4.09 1.22 12.07
C TYR A 357 -2.59 1.45 12.05
N LEU A 358 -2.13 2.69 11.84
CA LEU A 358 -0.70 3.01 11.77
C LEU A 358 0.01 2.72 13.11
N ARG A 359 -0.66 2.97 14.24
CA ARG A 359 -0.14 2.58 15.56
C ARG A 359 -0.07 1.09 15.72
N PHE A 360 -1.12 0.37 15.35
CA PHE A 360 -1.13 -1.09 15.37
C PHE A 360 0.03 -1.66 14.53
N MET A 361 0.24 -1.16 13.31
CA MET A 361 1.35 -1.59 12.45
C MET A 361 2.71 -1.35 13.11
N LYS A 362 2.90 -0.22 13.79
CA LYS A 362 4.14 0.08 14.51
C LYS A 362 4.32 -0.77 15.77
N GLU A 363 3.31 -0.84 16.62
CA GLU A 363 3.32 -1.54 17.92
C GLU A 363 3.51 -3.04 17.75
N ARG A 364 2.88 -3.61 16.71
CA ARG A 364 3.08 -5.01 16.31
C ARG A 364 4.35 -5.23 15.48
N LYS A 365 5.09 -4.18 15.18
CA LYS A 365 6.35 -4.19 14.43
C LYS A 365 6.24 -4.79 13.02
N PHE A 366 5.13 -4.54 12.35
CA PHE A 366 4.85 -4.94 10.97
C PHE A 366 5.46 -4.00 9.92
N LEU A 367 6.43 -3.17 10.33
CA LEU A 367 7.14 -2.23 9.47
C LEU A 367 8.59 -2.67 9.29
N LEU A 368 9.19 -2.28 8.17
CA LEU A 368 10.62 -2.41 7.91
C LEU A 368 11.35 -1.19 8.46
N LEU A 369 12.55 -1.40 8.99
CA LEU A 369 13.47 -0.30 9.30
C LEU A 369 14.20 0.12 8.03
N ASP A 370 14.25 1.42 7.72
CA ASP A 370 14.97 1.96 6.56
C ASP A 370 16.49 1.95 6.77
N ARG A 371 17.08 0.75 6.74
CA ARG A 371 18.53 0.58 6.84
C ARG A 371 19.26 0.95 5.54
N ALA A 372 18.55 0.93 4.41
CA ALA A 372 19.14 1.11 3.08
C ALA A 372 19.57 2.56 2.80
N ASN A 373 18.83 3.54 3.35
CA ASN A 373 19.16 4.96 3.23
C ASN A 373 20.20 5.46 4.27
N GLY A 374 20.88 4.53 4.94
CA GLY A 374 22.26 4.71 5.38
C GLY A 374 22.50 5.35 6.75
N LYS A 375 21.51 5.99 7.41
CA LYS A 375 21.74 6.61 8.74
C LYS A 375 20.54 6.74 9.68
N THR A 376 19.34 6.28 9.35
CA THR A 376 18.17 6.59 10.21
C THR A 376 17.59 5.31 10.82
N GLU A 377 17.94 5.03 12.09
CA GLU A 377 17.08 4.21 12.97
C GLU A 377 15.71 4.87 13.23
N GLU A 378 15.51 6.05 12.66
CA GLU A 378 14.40 6.98 12.87
C GLU A 378 13.33 6.89 11.76
N ARG A 379 13.46 5.98 10.78
CA ARG A 379 12.48 5.82 9.71
C ARG A 379 12.03 4.37 9.53
N PHE A 380 10.73 4.16 9.70
CA PHE A 380 10.06 2.89 9.44
C PHE A 380 9.19 3.00 8.18
N TRP A 381 9.06 1.90 7.43
CA TRP A 381 8.25 1.93 6.22
C TRP A 381 7.70 0.55 5.82
N ILE A 382 6.64 0.56 5.02
CA ILE A 382 6.15 -0.60 4.28
C ILE A 382 5.59 -0.13 2.94
N HIS A 383 5.83 -0.89 1.88
CA HIS A 383 5.25 -0.65 0.55
C HIS A 383 4.01 -1.49 0.33
N ARG A 384 3.05 -0.92 -0.41
CA ARG A 384 1.82 -1.59 -0.85
C ARG A 384 1.13 -2.28 0.32
N ASP A 385 0.83 -1.47 1.32
CA ASP A 385 -0.10 -1.86 2.36
C ASP A 385 -1.53 -1.71 1.80
N GLU A 386 -2.33 -2.78 1.89
CA GLU A 386 -3.62 -2.85 1.22
C GLU A 386 -4.64 -1.84 1.75
N PHE A 387 -4.62 -1.54 3.05
CA PHE A 387 -5.48 -0.50 3.61
C PHE A 387 -5.09 0.89 3.10
N THR A 388 -3.79 1.20 3.07
CA THR A 388 -3.34 2.46 2.47
C THR A 388 -3.59 2.51 0.95
N PHE A 389 -3.66 1.37 0.26
CA PHE A 389 -4.00 1.29 -1.16
C PHE A 389 -5.48 1.54 -1.40
N TYR A 390 -6.34 1.00 -0.52
CA TYR A 390 -7.75 1.34 -0.45
C TYR A 390 -7.97 2.85 -0.27
N LEU A 391 -7.29 3.48 0.71
CA LEU A 391 -7.38 4.93 0.91
C LEU A 391 -6.90 5.71 -0.31
N GLN A 392 -5.83 5.24 -0.97
CA GLN A 392 -5.33 5.85 -2.19
C GLN A 392 -6.38 5.84 -3.32
N GLY A 393 -7.18 4.78 -3.43
CA GLY A 393 -8.30 4.72 -4.36
C GLY A 393 -9.33 5.83 -4.11
N GLN A 394 -9.76 5.99 -2.86
CA GLN A 394 -10.69 7.05 -2.47
C GLN A 394 -10.10 8.45 -2.75
N ILE A 395 -8.83 8.65 -2.39
CA ILE A 395 -8.12 9.91 -2.65
C ILE A 395 -7.99 10.16 -4.15
N SER A 396 -7.72 9.13 -4.97
CA SER A 396 -7.66 9.26 -6.42
C SER A 396 -8.99 9.78 -7.00
N THR A 397 -10.13 9.31 -6.47
CA THR A 397 -11.45 9.83 -6.85
C THR A 397 -11.56 11.33 -6.55
N LEU A 398 -11.10 11.79 -5.39
CA LEU A 398 -11.13 13.20 -5.01
C LEU A 398 -10.17 14.05 -5.85
N LEU A 399 -8.96 13.55 -6.11
CA LEU A 399 -7.98 14.23 -6.96
C LEU A 399 -8.50 14.40 -8.39
N ASN A 400 -9.20 13.40 -8.93
CA ASN A 400 -9.79 13.48 -10.26
C ASN A 400 -10.92 14.51 -10.40
N GLN A 401 -11.38 15.11 -9.29
CA GLN A 401 -12.32 16.25 -9.33
C GLN A 401 -11.61 17.59 -9.60
N VAL A 402 -10.28 17.67 -9.42
CA VAL A 402 -9.50 18.92 -9.55
C VAL A 402 -8.36 18.83 -10.55
N LEU A 403 -7.83 17.64 -10.82
CA LEU A 403 -6.68 17.48 -11.71
C LEU A 403 -7.09 17.67 -13.18
N PRO A 404 -6.25 18.35 -14.00
CA PRO A 404 -6.53 18.58 -15.42
C PRO A 404 -6.48 17.30 -16.25
N SER A 405 -5.82 16.26 -15.75
CA SER A 405 -5.75 14.94 -16.37
C SER A 405 -6.00 13.88 -15.32
N PRO A 406 -6.92 12.93 -15.57
CA PRO A 406 -7.29 11.93 -14.59
C PRO A 406 -6.11 11.00 -14.30
N VAL A 407 -6.06 10.55 -13.05
CA VAL A 407 -5.07 9.61 -12.53
C VAL A 407 -5.74 8.40 -11.91
N LYS A 408 -4.94 7.37 -11.67
CA LYS A 408 -5.31 6.20 -10.87
C LYS A 408 -4.22 5.86 -9.85
N PRO A 409 -4.56 5.09 -8.79
CA PRO A 409 -3.57 4.63 -7.80
C PRO A 409 -2.43 3.88 -8.48
N GLY A 410 -1.19 4.27 -8.15
CA GLY A 410 0.01 3.62 -8.70
C GLY A 410 0.78 2.83 -7.66
N HIS A 411 1.36 3.55 -6.70
CA HIS A 411 2.12 2.98 -5.59
C HIS A 411 1.78 3.69 -4.30
N ASN A 412 1.96 3.01 -3.17
CA ASN A 412 1.91 3.65 -1.86
C ASN A 412 3.04 3.17 -0.95
N ALA A 413 3.31 3.99 0.04
CA ALA A 413 4.11 3.61 1.19
C ALA A 413 3.54 4.28 2.45
N LEU A 414 3.46 3.49 3.51
CA LEU A 414 3.33 4.02 4.86
C LEU A 414 4.75 4.28 5.38
N THR A 415 4.99 5.48 5.91
CA THR A 415 6.25 5.85 6.56
C THR A 415 6.00 6.40 7.95
N ILE A 416 6.89 6.08 8.90
CA ILE A 416 6.93 6.71 10.22
C ILE A 416 8.31 7.32 10.40
N TYR A 417 8.35 8.64 10.59
CA TYR A 417 9.54 9.41 10.95
C TYR A 417 9.56 9.67 12.46
N GLU A 418 10.67 9.41 13.13
CA GLU A 418 10.93 9.70 14.54
C GLU A 418 11.84 10.92 14.71
N SER A 419 12.00 11.42 15.94
CA SER A 419 12.89 12.53 16.29
C SER A 419 14.27 12.34 15.66
N GLY A 420 14.77 13.37 14.99
CA GLY A 420 16.05 13.33 14.27
C GLY A 420 15.96 12.95 12.80
N ALA A 421 14.83 12.39 12.35
CA ALA A 421 14.66 12.05 10.94
C ALA A 421 14.80 13.27 10.02
N THR A 422 15.40 13.06 8.86
CA THR A 422 15.57 14.06 7.81
C THR A 422 15.09 13.50 6.48
N LEU A 423 14.55 14.35 5.60
CA LEU A 423 14.33 13.99 4.20
C LEU A 423 15.17 14.94 3.33
N PRO A 424 16.39 14.54 2.91
CA PRO A 424 17.24 15.39 2.09
C PRO A 424 16.56 15.83 0.80
N ARG A 425 17.00 16.97 0.25
CA ARG A 425 16.50 17.46 -1.04
C ARG A 425 16.76 16.48 -2.16
N HIS A 426 15.69 16.00 -2.77
CA HIS A 426 15.73 15.01 -3.84
C HIS A 426 14.55 15.20 -4.81
N LYS A 427 14.60 14.44 -5.91
CA LYS A 427 13.48 14.20 -6.83
C LYS A 427 13.18 12.71 -6.79
N ASP A 428 11.94 12.34 -7.06
CA ASP A 428 11.59 10.93 -7.17
C ASP A 428 12.13 10.37 -8.50
N ASP A 429 12.95 9.32 -8.45
CA ASP A 429 13.57 8.68 -9.65
C ASP A 429 12.57 7.74 -10.36
N VAL A 430 11.43 8.28 -10.78
CA VAL A 430 10.29 7.50 -11.30
C VAL A 430 9.54 8.30 -12.36
N LYS A 431 9.57 7.80 -13.60
CA LYS A 431 8.95 8.44 -14.77
C LYS A 431 7.48 8.10 -14.97
N ALA A 432 6.98 7.06 -14.30
CA ALA A 432 5.63 6.56 -14.50
C ALA A 432 4.55 7.39 -13.78
N PHE A 433 4.95 8.16 -12.76
CA PHE A 433 4.03 8.91 -11.93
C PHE A 433 3.82 10.32 -12.46
N SER A 434 2.58 10.77 -12.43
CA SER A 434 2.23 12.17 -12.71
C SER A 434 2.20 13.00 -11.44
N TRP A 435 1.82 12.39 -10.32
CA TRP A 435 1.63 13.09 -9.05
C TRP A 435 2.06 12.22 -7.87
N VAL A 436 2.61 12.86 -6.84
CA VAL A 436 2.86 12.25 -5.53
C VAL A 436 2.22 13.11 -4.44
N MET A 437 1.61 12.45 -3.47
CA MET A 437 1.01 13.08 -2.31
C MET A 437 1.75 12.69 -1.02
N SER A 438 2.06 13.70 -0.22
CA SER A 438 2.43 13.58 1.19
C SER A 438 1.19 13.80 2.06
N LEU A 439 0.71 12.77 2.76
CA LEU A 439 -0.50 12.82 3.60
C LEU A 439 -0.19 12.42 5.05
N PRO A 440 0.04 13.37 5.97
CA PRO A 440 0.16 13.09 7.39
C PRO A 440 -1.10 12.44 7.95
N VAL A 441 -0.95 11.39 8.73
CA VAL A 441 -2.07 10.70 9.41
C VAL A 441 -2.01 10.92 10.91
N GLU A 442 -0.80 10.93 11.48
CA GLU A 442 -0.62 11.15 12.91
C GLU A 442 0.67 11.92 13.17
N THR A 443 0.58 12.93 14.03
CA THR A 443 1.73 13.58 14.67
C THR A 443 1.70 13.31 16.16
N ARG A 444 2.87 13.10 16.77
CA ARG A 444 3.02 12.96 18.24
C ARG A 444 4.24 13.76 18.72
N PRO A 445 4.11 14.69 19.69
CA PRO A 445 2.85 15.16 20.24
C PRO A 445 1.95 15.76 19.15
N GLU A 446 0.65 15.74 19.41
CA GLU A 446 -0.30 16.42 18.53
C GLU A 446 -0.14 17.93 18.74
N GLY A 447 -0.05 18.69 17.65
CA GLY A 447 0.21 20.13 17.66
C GLY A 447 -0.64 20.86 16.62
N ASN A 448 -0.53 22.18 16.62
CA ASN A 448 -1.25 23.04 15.68
C ASN A 448 -0.65 22.96 14.27
N LYS A 449 -1.41 23.40 13.26
CA LYS A 449 -0.92 23.43 11.86
C LYS A 449 0.39 24.18 11.71
N ASP A 450 0.52 25.31 12.40
CA ASP A 450 1.69 26.19 12.32
C ASP A 450 2.95 25.58 12.98
N GLU A 451 2.78 24.51 13.75
CA GLU A 451 3.86 23.73 14.38
C GLU A 451 4.17 22.44 13.60
N ALA A 452 3.41 22.15 12.53
CA ALA A 452 3.61 20.95 11.75
C ALA A 452 5.01 20.94 11.12
N TRP A 453 5.65 19.78 11.11
CA TRP A 453 6.91 19.59 10.39
C TRP A 453 6.64 19.73 8.88
N PRO A 454 7.17 20.79 8.21
CA PRO A 454 6.77 21.11 6.84
C PRO A 454 7.37 20.16 5.82
N ILE A 455 6.75 20.10 4.65
CA ILE A 455 7.43 19.68 3.41
C ILE A 455 7.69 20.91 2.55
N TYR A 456 8.91 21.02 2.04
CA TYR A 456 9.30 22.06 1.11
C TYR A 456 9.34 21.51 -0.30
N VAL A 457 8.88 22.30 -1.26
CA VAL A 457 8.78 21.92 -2.66
C VAL A 457 9.25 23.09 -3.50
N GLU A 458 10.18 22.84 -4.41
CA GLU A 458 10.71 23.85 -5.31
C GLU A 458 10.00 23.75 -6.66
N THR A 459 9.22 24.78 -6.98
CA THR A 459 8.59 24.96 -8.28
C THR A 459 9.44 25.93 -9.13
N PRO A 460 9.19 26.05 -10.45
CA PRO A 460 9.88 27.06 -11.25
C PRO A 460 9.68 28.51 -10.77
N LYS A 461 8.64 28.77 -9.96
CA LYS A 461 8.26 30.11 -9.50
C LYS A 461 8.73 30.40 -8.07
N ALA A 462 8.69 29.42 -7.18
CA ALA A 462 8.94 29.64 -5.75
C ALA A 462 9.30 28.35 -5.00
N ILE A 463 9.74 28.52 -3.75
CA ILE A 463 9.80 27.43 -2.78
C ILE A 463 8.51 27.48 -1.95
N HIS A 464 7.70 26.45 -2.06
CA HIS A 464 6.47 26.29 -1.30
C HIS A 464 6.77 25.54 0.00
N LYS A 465 6.30 26.09 1.12
CA LYS A 465 6.34 25.46 2.44
C LYS A 465 4.95 24.99 2.80
N ALA A 466 4.69 23.69 2.74
CA ALA A 466 3.40 23.12 3.09
C ALA A 466 3.40 22.67 4.56
N MET A 467 2.64 23.40 5.38
CA MET A 467 2.31 23.05 6.78
C MET A 467 1.08 22.15 6.75
N LEU A 468 1.23 20.88 7.13
CA LEU A 468 0.17 19.87 6.95
C LEU A 468 -0.29 19.32 8.29
N GLN A 469 -1.59 19.39 8.55
CA GLN A 469 -2.18 18.66 9.66
C GLN A 469 -2.46 17.21 9.28
N ALA A 470 -2.75 16.37 10.28
CA ALA A 470 -3.25 15.04 10.02
C ALA A 470 -4.50 15.11 9.12
N GLY A 471 -4.58 14.30 8.07
CA GLY A 471 -5.69 14.32 7.11
C GLY A 471 -5.57 15.31 5.95
N ASP A 472 -4.57 16.21 5.97
CA ASP A 472 -4.23 17.06 4.82
C ASP A 472 -3.35 16.29 3.83
N GLY A 473 -3.50 16.56 2.53
CA GLY A 473 -2.62 16.02 1.49
C GLY A 473 -1.92 17.13 0.71
N HIS A 474 -0.59 17.09 0.62
CA HIS A 474 0.15 17.98 -0.29
C HIS A 474 0.58 17.22 -1.54
N VAL A 475 0.20 17.73 -2.71
CA VAL A 475 0.36 17.06 -4.00
C VAL A 475 1.34 17.82 -4.89
N ILE A 476 2.30 17.11 -5.46
CA ILE A 476 3.39 17.67 -6.27
C ILE A 476 3.66 16.78 -7.50
N ASP A 477 4.29 17.36 -8.52
CA ASP A 477 4.98 16.59 -9.56
C ASP A 477 6.21 15.90 -8.93
N PRO A 478 6.38 14.56 -9.09
CA PRO A 478 7.51 13.81 -8.53
C PRO A 478 8.90 14.32 -8.99
N GLN A 479 8.96 15.04 -10.11
CA GLN A 479 10.19 15.65 -10.64
C GLN A 479 10.53 17.02 -10.02
N MET A 480 9.67 17.54 -9.14
CA MET A 480 9.98 18.73 -8.35
C MET A 480 10.90 18.38 -7.19
N PRO A 481 12.01 19.13 -6.99
CA PRO A 481 12.83 18.96 -5.80
C PRO A 481 12.01 19.20 -4.53
N HIS A 482 12.06 18.27 -3.59
CA HIS A 482 11.36 18.39 -2.33
C HIS A 482 12.17 17.81 -1.16
N TRP A 483 11.91 18.33 0.05
CA TRP A 483 12.65 17.95 1.25
C TRP A 483 11.89 18.25 2.54
N ARG A 484 12.40 17.72 3.64
CA ARG A 484 12.04 18.11 5.00
C ARG A 484 13.32 18.30 5.78
N ASP A 485 13.41 19.41 6.50
CA ASP A 485 14.49 19.64 7.46
C ASP A 485 14.46 18.59 8.57
N ARG A 486 15.40 18.61 9.52
CA ARG A 486 15.38 17.66 10.64
C ARG A 486 14.09 17.79 11.47
N LEU A 487 13.41 16.67 11.72
CA LEU A 487 12.35 16.60 12.71
C LEU A 487 12.96 16.78 14.09
N ALA A 488 12.65 17.89 14.77
CA ALA A 488 13.29 18.27 16.02
C ALA A 488 12.96 17.26 17.14
N ASP A 489 11.67 17.09 17.42
CA ASP A 489 11.16 16.12 18.38
C ASP A 489 9.81 15.55 17.92
N GLY A 490 9.49 14.37 18.42
CA GLY A 490 8.26 13.67 18.17
C GLY A 490 8.30 12.69 17.00
N ARG A 491 7.13 12.48 16.42
CA ARG A 491 6.89 11.45 15.40
C ARG A 491 5.88 11.95 14.39
N LEU A 492 6.12 11.64 13.12
CA LEU A 492 5.19 11.83 12.02
C LEU A 492 4.93 10.49 11.33
N SER A 493 3.70 10.00 11.43
CA SER A 493 3.17 8.89 10.63
C SER A 493 2.49 9.46 9.38
N ILE A 494 2.95 9.07 8.20
CA ILE A 494 2.58 9.68 6.93
C ILE A 494 2.39 8.62 5.84
N LEU A 495 1.41 8.84 4.97
CA LEU A 495 1.23 8.10 3.72
C LEU A 495 1.89 8.86 2.58
N LEU A 496 2.66 8.13 1.78
CA LEU A 496 3.20 8.60 0.51
C LEU A 496 2.44 7.87 -0.59
N LEU A 497 1.70 8.62 -1.41
CA LEU A 497 0.79 8.08 -2.42
C LEU A 497 1.22 8.57 -3.79
N TRP A 498 1.62 7.67 -4.68
CA TRP A 498 2.02 7.99 -6.05
C TRP A 498 0.95 7.57 -7.05
N PHE A 499 0.56 8.49 -7.91
CA PHE A 499 -0.50 8.32 -8.89
C PHE A 499 0.08 8.30 -10.29
N VAL A 500 -0.46 7.43 -11.14
CA VAL A 500 -0.09 7.32 -12.57
C VAL A 500 -1.20 7.91 -13.44
N PRO A 501 -0.91 8.31 -14.69
CA PRO A 501 -1.96 8.65 -15.65
C PRO A 501 -3.05 7.57 -15.71
N HIS A 502 -4.30 7.95 -15.90
CA HIS A 502 -5.41 7.00 -15.96
C HIS A 502 -5.23 5.92 -17.04
N ASP A 503 -4.66 6.30 -18.19
CA ASP A 503 -4.35 5.41 -19.31
C ASP A 503 -3.00 4.70 -19.20
N TYR A 504 -2.24 4.95 -18.13
CA TYR A 504 -0.95 4.31 -17.90
C TYR A 504 -1.13 2.80 -17.78
N ARG A 505 -0.36 2.06 -18.57
CA ARG A 505 -0.20 0.62 -18.49
C ARG A 505 1.26 0.29 -18.39
N GLY A 506 1.65 -0.38 -17.33
CA GLY A 506 3.05 -0.70 -17.11
C GLY A 506 3.38 -1.02 -15.67
N PHE A 507 4.68 -1.11 -15.42
CA PHE A 507 5.19 -1.48 -14.11
C PHE A 507 5.71 -0.29 -13.34
N VAL A 508 5.36 -0.28 -12.06
CA VAL A 508 5.77 0.73 -11.12
C VAL A 508 6.15 0.05 -9.82
N ASN A 509 7.37 0.29 -9.34
CA ASN A 509 7.87 -0.19 -8.04
C ASN A 509 7.56 -1.66 -7.72
N GLY A 510 7.61 -2.54 -8.73
CA GLY A 510 7.37 -3.96 -8.54
C GLY A 510 5.91 -4.39 -8.64
N SER A 511 5.04 -3.58 -9.24
CA SER A 511 3.63 -3.93 -9.47
C SER A 511 3.16 -3.52 -10.87
N TRP A 512 2.34 -4.37 -11.50
CA TRP A 512 1.68 -4.03 -12.75
C TRP A 512 0.45 -3.17 -12.47
N ILE A 513 0.27 -2.12 -13.27
CA ILE A 513 -0.92 -1.29 -13.27
C ILE A 513 -1.55 -1.44 -14.65
N ASP A 514 -2.82 -1.84 -14.68
CA ASP A 514 -3.65 -1.95 -15.90
C ASP A 514 -4.66 -0.80 -16.00
#